data_AF-A0A7X3K565-F1
#
_entry.id   AF-A0A7X3K565-F1
#
_cell.length_a   1.000
_cell.length_b   1.000
_cell.length_c   1.000
_cell.angle_alpha   90.00
_cell.angle_beta   90.00
_cell.angle_gamma   90.00
#
_symmetry.space_group_name_H-M   'P 1'
#
loop_
_entity.id
_entity.type
_entity.pdbx_description
1 polymer ?
#
loop_
_entity_poly.entity_id
_entity_poly.type
_entity_poly.pdbx_seq_one_letter_code
_entity_poly.pdbx_strand_id
1 'polypeptide(L)'
;MSPDPSCPAGSGAPVPLVRAILPCHKPLRLSRTKRTAHMDDHIIPVFDLGGVFVDWNPMYLFRKLFDSEEDAQWFHDHICTGDWNLEFDAGEIYAEGVAKLVTRFPKYWREIKAYDERWAETFGPHIQGTIDIHNELVDQDIPTFAITNFSWEKWMTRLGEWPFLEKFDGVIVSGLEGLVKPDPRLYRVFCERYALAPESCVFIDDSEPNIVAARKFGMQGIHFKDPEHLRADLIALGLPLKAK
;
A
#
# COMPACT_ATOMS: atom_id res chain seq x y z
N MET A 1 -22.82 40.12 -31.32
CA MET A 1 -23.06 39.41 -30.05
C MET A 1 -21.98 38.37 -29.92
N SER A 2 -20.92 38.71 -29.18
CA SER A 2 -19.79 37.82 -28.90
C SER A 2 -20.10 37.03 -27.63
N PRO A 3 -19.81 35.71 -27.55
CA PRO A 3 -19.83 35.00 -26.29
C PRO A 3 -18.51 35.18 -25.54
N ASP A 4 -18.66 35.26 -24.23
CA ASP A 4 -17.71 35.57 -23.15
C ASP A 4 -16.69 34.43 -22.91
N PRO A 5 -15.38 34.71 -22.78
CA PRO A 5 -14.37 33.72 -22.44
C PRO A 5 -14.15 33.68 -20.92
N SER A 6 -14.98 32.95 -20.19
CA SER A 6 -14.77 32.73 -18.76
C SER A 6 -15.37 31.41 -18.27
N CYS A 7 -14.66 30.32 -18.54
CA CYS A 7 -14.84 29.08 -17.80
C CYS A 7 -13.46 28.51 -17.44
N PRO A 8 -12.98 28.67 -16.19
CA PRO A 8 -11.75 28.03 -15.78
C PRO A 8 -11.98 26.53 -15.64
N ALA A 9 -10.98 25.77 -16.08
CA ALA A 9 -10.87 24.34 -15.91
C ALA A 9 -11.20 23.93 -14.46
N GLY A 10 -12.10 22.95 -14.32
CA GLY A 10 -12.37 22.30 -13.05
C GLY A 10 -11.13 21.57 -12.56
N SER A 11 -10.38 22.25 -11.70
CA SER A 11 -9.30 21.70 -10.89
C SER A 11 -9.79 20.47 -10.15
N GLY A 12 -9.01 19.38 -10.20
CA GLY A 12 -9.17 18.22 -9.33
C GLY A 12 -9.41 18.66 -7.90
N ALA A 13 -10.33 17.98 -7.22
CA ALA A 13 -10.60 18.25 -5.81
C ALA A 13 -9.28 18.23 -5.03
N PRO A 14 -8.98 19.27 -4.23
CA PRO A 14 -7.74 19.30 -3.50
C PRO A 14 -7.73 18.13 -2.51
N VAL A 15 -6.61 17.42 -2.45
CA VAL A 15 -6.28 16.29 -1.55
C VAL A 15 -6.81 16.43 -0.10
N PRO A 16 -6.92 17.62 0.53
CA PRO A 16 -7.48 17.76 1.87
C PRO A 16 -8.91 17.22 2.05
N LEU A 17 -9.75 17.23 1.00
CA LEU A 17 -11.14 16.77 1.12
C LEU A 17 -11.25 15.23 1.16
N VAL A 18 -10.35 14.52 0.50
CA VAL A 18 -10.34 13.04 0.44
C VAL A 18 -9.89 12.44 1.78
N ARG A 19 -8.97 13.12 2.50
CA ARG A 19 -8.55 12.72 3.86
C ARG A 19 -9.71 12.62 4.86
N ALA A 20 -10.81 13.33 4.64
CA ALA A 20 -11.98 13.34 5.52
C ALA A 20 -13.02 12.22 5.22
N ILE A 21 -12.86 11.46 4.13
CA ILE A 21 -13.88 10.52 3.63
C ILE A 21 -13.59 9.06 3.99
N LEU A 22 -12.36 8.72 4.38
CA LEU A 22 -12.06 7.39 4.90
C LEU A 22 -12.56 7.25 6.33
N PRO A 23 -13.02 6.05 6.75
CA PRO A 23 -13.65 5.88 8.04
C PRO A 23 -12.74 6.39 9.15
N CYS A 24 -13.19 7.52 9.69
CA CYS A 24 -12.72 8.14 10.92
C CYS A 24 -12.49 7.04 11.94
N HIS A 25 -11.25 6.96 12.43
CA HIS A 25 -10.76 6.09 13.51
C HIS A 25 -11.78 5.04 13.98
N LYS A 26 -11.68 3.80 13.48
CA LYS A 26 -12.15 2.68 14.30
C LYS A 26 -11.43 2.84 15.63
N PRO A 27 -12.13 2.92 16.78
CA PRO A 27 -11.43 2.77 18.04
C PRO A 27 -10.64 1.47 17.89
N LEU A 28 -9.32 1.56 18.11
CA LEU A 28 -8.45 0.38 18.22
C LEU A 28 -9.24 -0.72 18.91
N ARG A 29 -9.15 -1.98 18.42
CA ARG A 29 -9.76 -3.15 19.08
C ARG A 29 -9.13 -3.37 20.46
N LEU A 30 -9.39 -2.42 21.34
CA LEU A 30 -8.97 -2.33 22.72
C LEU A 30 -10.28 -2.42 23.46
N SER A 31 -10.60 -3.63 23.92
CA SER A 31 -11.72 -3.81 24.84
C SER A 31 -11.59 -2.79 25.99
N ARG A 32 -12.69 -2.08 26.25
CA ARG A 32 -12.75 -0.99 27.25
C ARG A 32 -12.38 -1.45 28.67
N THR A 33 -12.26 -2.76 28.87
CA THR A 33 -12.00 -3.47 30.13
C THR A 33 -10.54 -3.88 30.36
N LYS A 34 -9.63 -3.78 29.37
CA LYS A 34 -8.21 -4.22 29.52
C LYS A 34 -7.18 -3.08 29.45
N ARG A 35 -7.58 -1.85 29.73
CA ARG A 35 -6.78 -0.64 29.48
C ARG A 35 -5.60 -0.40 30.44
N THR A 36 -5.25 -1.35 31.30
CA THR A 36 -4.23 -1.15 32.36
C THR A 36 -3.27 -2.32 32.62
N ALA A 37 -3.24 -3.39 31.81
CA ALA A 37 -2.36 -4.54 32.12
C ALA A 37 -1.62 -5.24 30.95
N HIS A 38 -1.91 -4.95 29.67
CA HIS A 38 -1.34 -5.74 28.55
C HIS A 38 -0.85 -4.93 27.33
N MET A 39 -0.79 -3.60 27.41
CA MET A 39 -0.28 -2.79 26.29
C MET A 39 1.23 -2.96 26.06
N ASP A 40 1.95 -3.67 26.94
CA ASP A 40 3.41 -3.67 27.01
C ASP A 40 4.10 -4.98 26.57
N ASP A 41 3.37 -6.07 26.28
CA ASP A 41 4.05 -7.38 26.12
C ASP A 41 4.38 -7.80 24.69
N HIS A 42 3.72 -7.24 23.66
CA HIS A 42 3.89 -7.69 22.28
C HIS A 42 4.24 -6.56 21.32
N ILE A 43 5.21 -6.83 20.45
CA ILE A 43 5.53 -5.97 19.33
C ILE A 43 4.34 -5.85 18.37
N ILE A 44 4.10 -4.66 17.83
CA ILE A 44 2.96 -4.37 16.95
C ILE A 44 3.35 -4.64 15.50
N PRO A 45 2.72 -5.60 14.82
CA PRO A 45 3.00 -5.89 13.42
C PRO A 45 2.33 -4.87 12.48
N VAL A 46 3.14 -4.32 11.58
CA VAL A 46 2.77 -3.33 10.57
C VAL A 46 3.16 -3.87 9.20
N PHE A 47 2.20 -4.11 8.33
CA PHE A 47 2.42 -4.82 7.07
C PHE A 47 2.43 -3.89 5.85
N ASP A 48 3.22 -4.22 4.84
CA ASP A 48 2.88 -3.87 3.46
C ASP A 48 1.73 -4.75 2.94
N LEU A 49 1.18 -4.38 1.78
CA LEU A 49 0.09 -5.10 1.13
C LEU A 49 0.52 -5.72 -0.20
N GLY A 50 1.08 -4.93 -1.12
CA GLY A 50 1.66 -5.46 -2.37
C GLY A 50 2.88 -6.32 -2.04
N GLY A 51 3.01 -7.48 -2.67
CA GLY A 51 4.08 -8.44 -2.39
C GLY A 51 3.95 -9.21 -1.06
N VAL A 52 3.05 -8.79 -0.16
CA VAL A 52 2.89 -9.39 1.19
C VAL A 52 1.51 -10.03 1.40
N PHE A 53 0.42 -9.36 1.04
CA PHE A 53 -0.96 -9.88 1.08
C PHE A 53 -1.49 -10.24 -0.30
N VAL A 54 -1.04 -9.53 -1.33
CA VAL A 54 -1.43 -9.75 -2.71
C VAL A 54 -0.19 -9.70 -3.58
N ASP A 55 -0.09 -10.66 -4.50
CA ASP A 55 0.93 -10.62 -5.53
C ASP A 55 0.63 -9.47 -6.49
N TRP A 56 1.49 -8.45 -6.51
CA TRP A 56 1.37 -7.30 -7.39
C TRP A 56 2.53 -7.29 -8.38
N ASN A 57 2.19 -7.31 -9.67
CA ASN A 57 3.16 -7.28 -10.74
C ASN A 57 2.55 -6.65 -12.01
N PRO A 58 2.97 -5.43 -12.42
CA PRO A 58 2.53 -4.79 -13.67
C PRO A 58 2.68 -5.68 -14.92
N MET A 59 3.66 -6.59 -14.91
CA MET A 59 3.89 -7.50 -16.03
C MET A 59 2.72 -8.45 -16.29
N TYR A 60 1.85 -8.73 -15.30
CA TYR A 60 0.64 -9.52 -15.55
C TYR A 60 -0.31 -8.86 -16.54
N LEU A 61 -0.38 -7.53 -16.53
CA LEU A 61 -1.11 -6.79 -17.54
C LEU A 61 -0.29 -6.67 -18.82
N PHE A 62 0.98 -6.27 -18.75
CA PHE A 62 1.77 -5.98 -19.94
C PHE A 62 1.97 -7.21 -20.85
N ARG A 63 2.11 -8.41 -20.30
CA ARG A 63 2.15 -9.67 -21.07
C ARG A 63 0.86 -9.98 -21.84
N LYS A 64 -0.25 -9.29 -21.54
CA LYS A 64 -1.51 -9.36 -22.30
C LYS A 64 -1.63 -8.26 -23.36
N LEU A 65 -0.79 -7.23 -23.29
CA LEU A 65 -0.80 -6.09 -24.20
C LEU A 65 0.18 -6.25 -25.35
N PHE A 66 1.25 -7.03 -25.14
CA PHE A 66 2.32 -7.25 -26.11
C PHE A 66 2.42 -8.73 -26.48
N ASP A 67 2.84 -8.99 -27.73
CA ASP A 67 3.00 -10.35 -28.26
C ASP A 67 4.26 -11.05 -27.74
N SER A 68 5.26 -10.28 -27.28
CA SER A 68 6.55 -10.81 -26.81
C SER A 68 6.87 -10.34 -25.39
N GLU A 69 7.56 -11.20 -24.63
CA GLU A 69 8.06 -10.87 -23.29
C GLU A 69 9.07 -9.71 -23.34
N GLU A 70 9.88 -9.65 -24.40
CA GLU A 70 10.85 -8.59 -24.61
C GLU A 70 10.18 -7.22 -24.77
N ASP A 71 9.11 -7.13 -25.57
CA ASP A 71 8.38 -5.87 -25.76
C ASP A 71 7.65 -5.44 -24.48
N ALA A 72 7.03 -6.39 -23.76
CA ALA A 72 6.37 -6.12 -22.49
C ALA A 72 7.37 -5.59 -21.44
N GLN A 73 8.54 -6.23 -21.33
CA GLN A 73 9.58 -5.83 -20.40
C GLN A 73 10.17 -4.48 -20.79
N TRP A 74 10.46 -4.27 -22.08
CA TRP A 74 10.96 -3.00 -22.58
C TRP A 74 9.98 -1.87 -22.28
N PHE A 75 8.67 -2.09 -22.48
CA PHE A 75 7.62 -1.12 -22.15
C PHE A 75 7.59 -0.78 -20.66
N HIS A 76 7.70 -1.79 -19.78
CA HIS A 76 7.79 -1.57 -18.34
C HIS A 76 9.05 -0.77 -17.97
N ASP A 77 10.21 -1.12 -18.53
CA ASP A 77 11.49 -0.51 -18.13
C ASP A 77 11.66 0.93 -18.65
N HIS A 78 10.99 1.30 -19.74
CA HIS A 78 11.24 2.57 -20.44
C HIS A 78 10.05 3.52 -20.52
N ILE A 79 8.81 3.03 -20.39
CA ILE A 79 7.59 3.84 -20.56
C ILE A 79 6.75 3.83 -19.29
N CYS A 80 6.13 2.70 -18.93
CA CYS A 80 5.35 2.57 -17.71
C CYS A 80 6.24 1.99 -16.59
N THR A 81 7.20 2.82 -16.16
CA THR A 81 8.23 2.45 -15.19
C THR A 81 7.70 2.35 -13.77
N GLY A 82 8.45 1.66 -12.91
CA GLY A 82 8.22 1.67 -11.47
C GLY A 82 8.24 3.09 -10.89
N ASP A 83 9.17 3.93 -11.32
CA ASP A 83 9.25 5.34 -10.89
C ASP A 83 7.99 6.13 -11.28
N TRP A 84 7.46 5.89 -12.49
CA TRP A 84 6.20 6.51 -12.91
C TRP A 84 5.01 5.99 -12.08
N ASN A 85 5.00 4.71 -11.70
CA ASN A 85 4.00 4.20 -10.76
C ASN A 85 4.10 4.89 -9.38
N LEU A 86 5.32 5.11 -8.89
CA LEU A 86 5.55 5.78 -7.61
C LEU A 86 5.02 7.22 -7.59
N GLU A 87 4.89 7.89 -8.74
CA GLU A 87 4.24 9.21 -8.81
C GLU A 87 2.76 9.10 -8.39
N PHE A 88 2.04 8.07 -8.84
CA PHE A 88 0.65 7.82 -8.41
C PHE A 88 0.57 7.39 -6.95
N ASP A 89 1.53 6.58 -6.49
CA ASP A 89 1.65 6.25 -5.08
C ASP A 89 2.00 7.47 -4.22
N ALA A 90 2.59 8.52 -4.80
CA ALA A 90 2.81 9.81 -4.18
C ALA A 90 1.64 10.79 -4.35
N GLY A 91 0.51 10.34 -4.90
CA GLY A 91 -0.74 11.11 -4.97
C GLY A 91 -1.03 11.81 -6.30
N GLU A 92 -0.20 11.60 -7.33
CA GLU A 92 -0.52 12.03 -8.70
C GLU A 92 -1.84 11.37 -9.17
N ILE A 93 -2.59 12.09 -10.01
CA ILE A 93 -3.85 11.59 -10.60
C ILE A 93 -3.56 10.81 -11.87
N TYR A 94 -4.15 9.62 -12.02
CA TYR A 94 -3.95 8.73 -13.16
C TYR A 94 -4.24 9.42 -14.49
N ALA A 95 -5.36 10.15 -14.59
CA ALA A 95 -5.73 10.85 -15.82
C ALA A 95 -4.66 11.86 -16.27
N GLU A 96 -4.03 12.57 -15.33
CA GLU A 96 -2.96 13.53 -15.64
C GLU A 96 -1.66 12.84 -16.02
N GLY A 97 -1.23 11.84 -15.23
CA GLY A 97 -0.01 11.07 -15.51
C GLY A 97 -0.09 10.32 -16.84
N VAL A 98 -1.23 9.71 -17.14
CA VAL A 98 -1.51 9.05 -18.44
C VAL A 98 -1.42 10.05 -19.57
N ALA A 99 -2.09 11.21 -19.48
CA ALA A 99 -2.06 12.21 -20.55
C ALA A 99 -0.63 12.74 -20.82
N LYS A 100 0.15 12.99 -19.77
CA LYS A 100 1.57 13.39 -19.87
C LYS A 100 2.40 12.31 -20.56
N LEU A 101 2.24 11.05 -20.15
CA LEU A 101 3.02 9.94 -20.69
C LEU A 101 2.65 9.62 -22.16
N VAL A 102 1.36 9.68 -22.50
CA VAL A 102 0.88 9.54 -23.89
C VAL A 102 1.45 10.63 -24.80
N THR A 103 1.55 11.88 -24.31
CA THR A 103 2.15 12.97 -25.08
C THR A 103 3.62 12.69 -25.39
N ARG A 104 4.35 12.07 -24.46
CA ARG A 104 5.76 11.70 -24.63
C ARG A 104 5.94 10.46 -25.52
N PHE A 105 5.02 9.50 -25.44
CA PHE A 105 5.08 8.21 -26.15
C PHE A 105 3.79 7.93 -26.93
N PRO A 106 3.44 8.74 -27.94
CA PRO A 106 2.15 8.65 -28.62
C PRO A 106 1.92 7.33 -29.35
N LYS A 107 2.98 6.60 -29.71
CA LYS A 107 2.89 5.26 -30.29
C LYS A 107 2.22 4.26 -29.35
N TYR A 108 2.43 4.39 -28.05
CA TYR A 108 1.99 3.44 -27.02
C TYR A 108 0.75 3.91 -26.25
N TRP A 109 -0.05 4.80 -26.86
CA TRP A 109 -1.15 5.46 -26.14
C TRP A 109 -2.19 4.47 -25.60
N ARG A 110 -2.39 3.34 -26.28
CA ARG A 110 -3.35 2.30 -25.88
C ARG A 110 -2.86 1.55 -24.65
N GLU A 111 -1.58 1.20 -24.63
CA GLU A 111 -0.94 0.42 -23.60
C GLU A 111 -0.77 1.25 -22.32
N ILE A 112 -0.41 2.52 -22.46
CA ILE A 112 -0.37 3.47 -21.33
C ILE A 112 -1.76 3.64 -20.72
N LYS A 113 -2.78 3.86 -21.54
CA LYS A 113 -4.17 4.01 -21.05
C LYS A 113 -4.69 2.71 -20.42
N ALA A 114 -4.29 1.56 -20.95
CA ALA A 114 -4.64 0.27 -20.37
C ALA A 114 -4.09 0.09 -18.95
N TYR A 115 -2.93 0.66 -18.61
CA TYR A 115 -2.39 0.59 -17.24
C TYR A 115 -3.35 1.19 -16.20
N ASP A 116 -4.02 2.29 -16.54
CA ASP A 116 -5.05 2.91 -15.70
C ASP A 116 -6.35 2.09 -15.70
N GLU A 117 -6.90 1.82 -16.89
CA GLU A 117 -8.25 1.24 -17.05
C GLU A 117 -8.32 -0.24 -16.66
N ARG A 118 -7.21 -0.96 -16.80
CA ARG A 118 -7.10 -2.40 -16.55
C ARG A 118 -6.16 -2.68 -15.38
N TRP A 119 -5.96 -1.70 -14.50
CA TRP A 119 -5.03 -1.80 -13.36
C TRP A 119 -5.27 -3.04 -12.47
N ALA A 120 -6.52 -3.49 -12.31
CA ALA A 120 -6.84 -4.70 -11.55
C ALA A 120 -6.19 -5.98 -12.11
N GLU A 121 -5.81 -5.99 -13.40
CA GLU A 121 -5.12 -7.10 -14.04
C GLU A 121 -3.61 -7.14 -13.75
N THR A 122 -3.09 -6.18 -12.97
CA THR A 122 -1.72 -6.18 -12.44
C THR A 122 -1.57 -7.03 -11.18
N PHE A 123 -2.66 -7.61 -10.65
CA PHE A 123 -2.62 -8.49 -9.50
C PHE A 123 -2.64 -9.96 -9.90
N GLY A 124 -1.81 -10.73 -9.22
CA GLY A 124 -1.90 -12.17 -9.11
C GLY A 124 -2.84 -12.58 -7.97
N PRO A 125 -2.71 -13.83 -7.47
CA PRO A 125 -3.54 -14.32 -6.37
C PRO A 125 -3.21 -13.61 -5.04
N HIS A 126 -4.16 -13.67 -4.11
CA HIS A 126 -3.89 -13.33 -2.71
C HIS A 126 -2.93 -14.34 -2.08
N ILE A 127 -2.05 -13.85 -1.20
CA ILE A 127 -1.10 -14.66 -0.46
C ILE A 127 -1.81 -15.19 0.78
N GLN A 128 -2.51 -16.32 0.62
CA GLN A 128 -3.40 -16.88 1.65
C GLN A 128 -2.68 -17.14 2.98
N GLY A 129 -1.41 -17.57 2.95
CA GLY A 129 -0.65 -17.81 4.17
C GLY A 129 -0.46 -16.55 5.03
N THR A 130 -0.24 -15.38 4.40
CA THR A 130 -0.17 -14.10 5.11
C THR A 130 -1.54 -13.71 5.67
N ILE A 131 -2.61 -13.90 4.90
CA ILE A 131 -3.98 -13.65 5.36
C ILE A 131 -4.31 -14.50 6.57
N ASP A 132 -3.91 -15.78 6.58
CA ASP A 132 -4.13 -16.68 7.71
C ASP A 132 -3.35 -16.25 8.96
N ILE A 133 -2.10 -15.79 8.79
CA ILE A 133 -1.31 -15.21 9.89
C ILE A 133 -2.00 -13.96 10.44
N HIS A 134 -2.45 -13.07 9.57
CA HIS A 134 -3.16 -11.85 9.98
C HIS A 134 -4.46 -12.16 10.73
N ASN A 135 -5.24 -13.12 10.24
CA ASN A 135 -6.45 -13.58 10.92
C ASN A 135 -6.14 -14.13 12.31
N GLU A 136 -5.08 -14.92 12.47
CA GLU A 136 -4.69 -15.46 13.76
C GLU A 136 -4.25 -14.36 14.74
N LEU A 137 -3.52 -13.34 14.27
CA LEU A 137 -3.18 -12.17 15.10
C LEU A 137 -4.45 -11.42 15.55
N VAL A 138 -5.39 -11.22 14.63
CA VAL A 138 -6.68 -10.58 14.93
C VAL A 138 -7.50 -11.39 15.93
N ASP A 139 -7.56 -12.71 15.78
CA ASP A 139 -8.28 -13.61 16.69
C ASP A 139 -7.68 -13.63 18.11
N GLN A 140 -6.41 -13.25 18.25
CA GLN A 140 -5.69 -13.10 19.52
C GLN A 140 -5.78 -11.67 20.10
N ASP A 141 -6.63 -10.80 19.54
CA ASP A 141 -6.75 -9.38 19.89
C ASP A 141 -5.43 -8.60 19.76
N ILE A 142 -4.50 -9.03 18.89
CA ILE A 142 -3.26 -8.30 18.60
C ILE A 142 -3.56 -7.18 17.59
N PRO A 143 -3.29 -5.91 17.90
CA PRO A 143 -3.46 -4.81 16.95
C PRO A 143 -2.58 -5.00 15.72
N THR A 144 -3.15 -4.78 14.55
CA THR A 144 -2.43 -4.93 13.27
C THR A 144 -2.66 -3.71 12.40
N PHE A 145 -1.61 -3.27 11.72
CA PHE A 145 -1.67 -2.09 10.86
C PHE A 145 -1.04 -2.35 9.50
N ALA A 146 -1.24 -1.43 8.56
CA ALA A 146 -0.55 -1.45 7.28
C ALA A 146 0.02 -0.09 6.86
N ILE A 147 1.15 -0.11 6.15
CA ILE A 147 1.74 1.05 5.45
C ILE A 147 2.07 0.60 4.02
N THR A 148 1.36 1.16 3.04
CA THR A 148 1.46 0.71 1.65
C THR A 148 1.76 1.87 0.69
N ASN A 149 2.62 1.60 -0.30
CA ASN A 149 2.75 2.44 -1.48
C ASN A 149 1.61 2.08 -2.43
N PHE A 150 0.63 2.98 -2.54
CA PHE A 150 -0.60 2.72 -3.26
C PHE A 150 -1.28 4.03 -3.64
N SER A 151 -1.60 4.20 -4.92
CA SER A 151 -2.45 5.28 -5.40
C SER A 151 -3.80 5.31 -4.68
N TRP A 152 -4.21 6.50 -4.24
CA TRP A 152 -5.49 6.67 -3.56
C TRP A 152 -6.69 6.33 -4.45
N GLU A 153 -6.62 6.62 -5.76
CA GLU A 153 -7.71 6.34 -6.71
C GLU A 153 -7.93 4.83 -6.82
N LYS A 154 -6.84 4.08 -6.96
CA LYS A 154 -6.88 2.62 -7.06
C LYS A 154 -7.25 1.97 -5.73
N TRP A 155 -6.76 2.51 -4.63
CA TRP A 155 -7.12 2.06 -3.28
C TRP A 155 -8.64 2.04 -3.08
N MET A 156 -9.34 3.11 -3.47
CA MET A 156 -10.81 3.18 -3.35
C MET A 156 -11.51 2.04 -4.09
N THR A 157 -10.98 1.62 -5.25
CA THR A 157 -11.56 0.53 -6.03
C THR A 157 -11.35 -0.86 -5.41
N ARG A 158 -10.47 -0.99 -4.41
CA ARG A 158 -10.22 -2.25 -3.71
C ARG A 158 -10.98 -2.37 -2.40
N LEU A 159 -11.52 -1.27 -1.88
CA LEU A 159 -12.42 -1.30 -0.73
C LEU A 159 -13.66 -2.12 -1.08
N GLY A 160 -13.93 -3.17 -0.30
CA GLY A 160 -15.00 -4.15 -0.54
C GLY A 160 -14.59 -5.38 -1.35
N GLU A 161 -13.59 -5.26 -2.24
CA GLU A 161 -13.05 -6.39 -3.01
C GLU A 161 -12.03 -7.21 -2.21
N TRP A 162 -11.33 -6.58 -1.26
CA TRP A 162 -10.33 -7.22 -0.41
C TRP A 162 -10.76 -7.22 1.06
N PRO A 163 -11.51 -8.24 1.52
CA PRO A 163 -12.10 -8.26 2.87
C PRO A 163 -11.08 -8.21 4.01
N PHE A 164 -9.84 -8.64 3.78
CA PHE A 164 -8.78 -8.57 4.80
C PHE A 164 -8.45 -7.12 5.19
N LEU A 165 -8.67 -6.14 4.31
CA LEU A 165 -8.44 -4.72 4.60
C LEU A 165 -9.28 -4.21 5.77
N GLU A 166 -10.49 -4.74 5.94
CA GLU A 166 -11.41 -4.32 7.01
C GLU A 166 -10.95 -4.76 8.39
N LYS A 167 -10.04 -5.73 8.44
CA LYS A 167 -9.47 -6.33 9.65
C LYS A 167 -8.20 -5.66 10.13
N PHE A 168 -7.75 -4.56 9.54
CA PHE A 168 -6.68 -3.74 10.13
C PHE A 168 -7.27 -2.72 11.11
N ASP A 169 -6.52 -2.42 12.17
CA ASP A 169 -6.86 -1.34 13.11
C ASP A 169 -6.54 0.04 12.52
N GLY A 170 -5.65 0.08 11.53
CA GLY A 170 -5.35 1.28 10.75
C GLY A 170 -4.50 0.99 9.53
N VAL A 171 -4.66 1.81 8.49
CA VAL A 171 -3.87 1.74 7.26
C VAL A 171 -3.39 3.13 6.88
N ILE A 172 -2.11 3.24 6.55
CA ILE A 172 -1.51 4.39 5.87
C ILE A 172 -1.39 4.06 4.38
N VAL A 173 -2.05 4.87 3.55
CA VAL A 173 -2.02 4.76 2.09
C VAL A 173 -1.20 5.93 1.56
N SER A 174 -0.05 5.66 0.96
CA SER A 174 0.91 6.69 0.52
C SER A 174 0.27 7.79 -0.35
N GLY A 175 -0.64 7.41 -1.26
CA GLY A 175 -1.27 8.34 -2.20
C GLY A 175 -2.17 9.38 -1.53
N LEU A 176 -2.63 9.12 -0.29
CA LEU A 176 -3.37 10.09 0.53
C LEU A 176 -2.45 10.98 1.37
N GLU A 177 -1.23 10.54 1.60
CA GLU A 177 -0.24 11.25 2.39
C GLU A 177 0.69 12.12 1.54
N GLY A 178 0.75 11.85 0.23
CA GLY A 178 1.72 12.49 -0.66
C GLY A 178 3.16 12.09 -0.37
N LEU A 179 3.35 10.92 0.24
CA LEU A 179 4.63 10.41 0.75
C LEU A 179 4.69 8.91 0.48
N VAL A 180 5.82 8.42 -0.05
CA VAL A 180 6.03 7.01 -0.36
C VAL A 180 7.14 6.41 0.49
N LYS A 181 7.06 5.12 0.82
CA LYS A 181 8.22 4.35 1.27
C LYS A 181 9.29 4.36 0.16
N PRO A 182 10.59 4.45 0.48
CA PRO A 182 11.21 4.37 1.80
C PRO A 182 11.39 5.72 2.54
N ASP A 183 10.63 6.78 2.20
CA ASP A 183 10.74 8.07 2.91
C ASP A 183 10.38 7.93 4.40
N PRO A 184 11.28 8.26 5.34
CA PRO A 184 11.03 8.09 6.76
C PRO A 184 9.88 8.95 7.31
N ARG A 185 9.46 9.98 6.58
CA ARG A 185 8.30 10.79 6.95
C ARG A 185 7.01 9.98 6.94
N LEU A 186 6.90 8.94 6.11
CA LEU A 186 5.70 8.09 6.09
C LEU A 186 5.59 7.23 7.36
N TYR A 187 6.70 6.67 7.86
CA TYR A 187 6.72 5.96 9.15
C TYR A 187 6.44 6.90 10.32
N ARG A 188 6.90 8.16 10.23
CA ARG A 188 6.55 9.19 11.22
C ARG A 188 5.05 9.48 11.24
N VAL A 189 4.43 9.67 10.07
CA VAL A 189 2.97 9.88 9.97
C VAL A 189 2.22 8.70 10.58
N PHE A 190 2.67 7.47 10.33
CA PHE A 190 2.11 6.27 10.96
C PHE A 190 2.16 6.33 12.49
N CYS A 191 3.36 6.48 13.06
CA CYS A 191 3.58 6.51 14.51
C CYS A 191 2.80 7.64 15.20
N GLU A 192 2.78 8.84 14.61
CA GLU A 192 2.05 9.98 15.15
C GLU A 192 0.53 9.76 15.09
N ARG A 193 0.00 9.22 13.98
CA ARG A 193 -1.44 8.99 13.79
C ARG A 193 -2.01 7.97 14.76
N TYR A 194 -1.24 6.93 15.07
CA TYR A 194 -1.68 5.84 15.94
C TYR A 194 -1.09 5.91 17.34
N ALA A 195 -0.33 6.96 17.66
CA ALA A 195 0.35 7.16 18.93
C ALA A 195 1.21 5.94 19.36
N LEU A 196 1.98 5.41 18.40
CA LEU A 196 2.84 4.24 18.60
C LEU A 196 4.32 4.66 18.61
N ALA A 197 5.08 4.10 19.55
CA ALA A 197 6.53 4.28 19.57
C ALA A 197 7.16 3.41 18.47
N PRO A 198 8.11 3.90 17.65
CA PRO A 198 8.68 3.13 16.55
C PRO A 198 9.29 1.81 17.04
N GLU A 199 9.96 1.80 18.19
CA GLU A 199 10.58 0.62 18.80
C GLU A 199 9.57 -0.47 19.23
N SER A 200 8.29 -0.09 19.38
CA SER A 200 7.19 -1.02 19.68
C SER A 200 6.58 -1.66 18.43
N CYS A 201 7.09 -1.34 17.23
CA CYS A 201 6.56 -1.82 15.96
C CYS A 201 7.58 -2.69 15.21
N VAL A 202 7.07 -3.70 14.49
CA VAL A 202 7.81 -4.43 13.46
C VAL A 202 7.16 -4.17 12.11
N PHE A 203 7.94 -3.67 11.16
CA PHE A 203 7.50 -3.45 9.79
C PHE A 203 7.83 -4.66 8.91
N ILE A 204 6.85 -5.16 8.17
CA ILE A 204 6.94 -6.32 7.29
C ILE A 204 6.70 -5.86 5.84
N ASP A 205 7.70 -6.04 4.98
CA ASP A 205 7.70 -5.51 3.61
C ASP A 205 8.61 -6.40 2.74
N ASP A 206 8.26 -6.59 1.48
CA ASP A 206 9.04 -7.38 0.52
C ASP A 206 10.21 -6.59 -0.11
N SER A 207 10.24 -5.26 0.08
CA SER A 207 11.29 -4.36 -0.38
C SER A 207 12.34 -4.10 0.71
N GLU A 208 13.56 -4.63 0.50
CA GLU A 208 14.69 -4.39 1.42
C GLU A 208 14.99 -2.89 1.66
N PRO A 209 14.95 -1.99 0.65
CA PRO A 209 15.06 -0.55 0.90
C PRO A 209 14.05 0.01 1.92
N ASN A 210 12.80 -0.47 1.89
CA ASN A 210 11.77 -0.06 2.84
C ASN A 210 12.11 -0.56 4.25
N ILE A 211 12.57 -1.81 4.37
CA ILE A 211 12.99 -2.40 5.65
C ILE A 211 14.20 -1.67 6.24
N VAL A 212 15.21 -1.34 5.43
CA VAL A 212 16.37 -0.57 5.87
C VAL A 212 15.95 0.80 6.39
N ALA A 213 15.01 1.47 5.72
CA ALA A 213 14.52 2.78 6.15
C ALA A 213 13.69 2.70 7.45
N ALA A 214 12.82 1.70 7.59
CA ALA A 214 12.05 1.46 8.81
C ALA A 214 12.98 1.20 10.01
N ARG A 215 14.02 0.38 9.83
CA ARG A 215 15.05 0.13 10.85
C ARG A 215 15.79 1.39 11.25
N LYS A 216 16.20 2.22 10.29
CA LYS A 216 16.85 3.52 10.55
C LYS A 216 15.92 4.50 11.28
N PHE A 217 14.61 4.40 11.06
CA PHE A 217 13.61 5.22 11.74
C PHE A 217 13.37 4.79 13.19
N GLY A 218 13.73 3.54 13.55
CA GLY A 218 13.63 3.00 14.91
C GLY A 218 12.68 1.81 15.05
N MET A 219 12.07 1.35 13.96
CA MET A 219 11.22 0.15 13.97
C MET A 219 12.08 -1.12 13.88
N GLN A 220 11.54 -2.25 14.33
CA GLN A 220 12.04 -3.53 13.84
C GLN A 220 11.61 -3.74 12.39
N GLY A 221 12.32 -4.60 11.65
CA GLY A 221 12.03 -4.85 10.25
C GLY A 221 12.22 -6.31 9.87
N ILE A 222 11.22 -6.90 9.22
CA ILE A 222 11.24 -8.23 8.62
C ILE A 222 11.15 -8.07 7.10
N HIS A 223 12.19 -8.53 6.40
CA HIS A 223 12.14 -8.63 4.94
C HIS A 223 11.31 -9.85 4.55
N PHE A 224 10.11 -9.61 4.04
CA PHE A 224 9.16 -10.66 3.70
C PHE A 224 9.69 -11.49 2.52
N LYS A 225 9.59 -12.82 2.65
CA LYS A 225 9.97 -13.78 1.62
C LYS A 225 8.78 -14.66 1.24
N ASP A 226 8.20 -15.26 2.26
CA ASP A 226 7.00 -16.09 2.16
C ASP A 226 6.31 -16.16 3.55
N PRO A 227 5.08 -16.70 3.60
CA PRO A 227 4.34 -16.83 4.85
C PRO A 227 5.00 -17.74 5.89
N GLU A 228 5.71 -18.80 5.48
CA GLU A 228 6.37 -19.69 6.43
C GLU A 228 7.46 -18.96 7.22
N HIS A 229 8.34 -18.22 6.53
CA HIS A 229 9.39 -17.43 7.17
C HIS A 229 8.81 -16.29 8.00
N LEU A 230 7.79 -15.58 7.48
CA LEU A 230 7.11 -14.53 8.22
C LEU A 230 6.56 -15.06 9.56
N ARG A 231 5.91 -16.23 9.56
CA ARG A 231 5.41 -16.84 10.79
C ARG A 231 6.53 -17.13 11.78
N ALA A 232 7.63 -17.73 11.32
CA ALA A 232 8.77 -18.03 12.17
C ALA A 232 9.38 -16.77 12.80
N ASP A 233 9.55 -15.72 11.99
CA ASP A 233 10.10 -14.43 12.45
C ASP A 233 9.17 -13.75 13.47
N LEU A 234 7.86 -13.72 13.23
CA LEU A 234 6.90 -13.15 14.18
C LEU A 234 6.85 -13.93 15.51
N ILE A 235 6.95 -15.27 15.47
CA ILE A 235 7.06 -16.10 16.68
C ILE A 235 8.36 -15.78 17.43
N ALA A 236 9.48 -15.61 16.73
CA ALA A 236 10.76 -15.26 17.34
C ALA A 236 10.72 -13.88 18.04
N LEU A 237 9.84 -12.98 17.58
CA LEU A 237 9.56 -11.69 18.22
C LEU A 237 8.52 -11.77 19.35
N GLY A 238 8.07 -12.96 19.73
CA GLY A 238 7.17 -13.19 20.85
C GLY A 238 5.68 -13.02 20.55
N LEU A 239 5.28 -13.03 19.27
CA LEU A 239 3.86 -13.02 18.91
C LEU A 239 3.22 -14.41 19.10
N PRO A 240 1.96 -14.49 19.60
CA PRO A 240 1.31 -15.74 19.99
C PRO A 240 0.74 -16.52 18.79
N LEU A 241 1.57 -16.79 17.79
CA LEU A 241 1.22 -17.61 16.63
C LEU A 241 1.54 -19.08 16.89
N LYS A 242 0.68 -19.98 16.40
CA LYS A 242 0.94 -21.43 16.44
C LYS A 242 2.11 -21.78 15.53
N ALA A 243 3.09 -22.53 16.03
CA ALA A 243 4.05 -23.20 15.17
C ALA A 243 3.30 -24.17 14.23
N LYS A 244 3.66 -24.15 12.94
CA LYS A 244 3.14 -25.10 11.94
C LYS A 244 4.24 -26.07 11.56
#